data_AF-A0A0J1HB76-F1
#
_entry.id   AF-A0A0J1HB76-F1
#
_cell.length_a   1.000
_cell.length_b   1.000
_cell.length_c   1.000
_cell.angle_alpha   90.00
_cell.angle_beta   90.00
_cell.angle_gamma   90.00
#
_symmetry.space_group_name_H-M   'P 1'
#
loop_
_entity.id
_entity.type
_entity.pdbx_description
1 polymer ?
#
loop_
_entity_poly.entity_id
_entity_poly.type
_entity_poly.pdbx_seq_one_letter_code
_entity_poly.pdbx_strand_id
1 'polypeptide(L)' 'MNFTYLIEGTLFALIVLLVCLSIGAFFIMATLKPQDGDNVTESRIEFGFYGVASLAFAALLAGIIY' A
#
# COMPACT_ATOMS: atom_id res chain seq x y z
N MET A 1 17.53 25.97 -1.21
CA MET A 1 16.63 25.01 -0.52
C MET A 1 17.49 23.79 -0.18
N ASN A 2 17.52 23.36 1.09
CA ASN A 2 18.42 22.29 1.51
C ASN A 2 17.91 20.96 0.92
N PHE A 3 18.75 20.27 0.14
CA PHE A 3 18.37 19.02 -0.56
C PHE A 3 17.82 17.95 0.40
N THR A 4 18.29 17.95 1.64
CA THR A 4 17.85 17.07 2.73
C THR A 4 16.34 17.16 2.98
N TYR A 5 15.78 18.37 3.10
CA TYR A 5 14.34 18.54 3.35
C TYR A 5 13.47 18.10 2.16
N LEU A 6 14.01 18.18 0.94
CA LEU A 6 13.31 17.70 -0.25
C LEU A 6 13.26 16.17 -0.28
N ILE A 7 14.34 15.51 0.15
CA ILE A 7 14.41 14.05 0.27
C ILE A 7 13.48 13.54 1.38
N GLU A 8 13.54 14.13 2.57
CA GLU A 8 12.67 13.78 3.70
C GLU A 8 11.18 13.98 3.36
N GLY A 9 10.82 15.11 2.74
CA GLY A 9 9.45 15.37 2.32
C GLY A 9 8.95 14.38 1.26
N THR A 10 9.82 13.98 0.32
CA THR A 10 9.48 12.98 -0.70
C THR A 10 9.28 11.61 -0.07
N LEU A 11 10.18 11.18 0.83
CA LEU A 11 10.08 9.92 1.55
C LEU A 11 8.79 9.86 2.39
N PHE A 12 8.46 10.93 3.11
CA PHE A 12 7.21 11.03 3.86
C PHE A 12 5.97 10.87 2.97
N ALA A 13 5.91 11.58 1.84
CA ALA A 13 4.80 11.46 0.89
C ALA A 13 4.67 10.03 0.33
N LEU A 14 5.80 9.37 0.06
CA LEU A 14 5.83 7.99 -0.44
C LEU A 14 5.29 7.00 0.59
N ILE A 15 5.62 7.17 1.87
CA ILE A 15 5.06 6.37 2.97
C ILE A 15 3.54 6.56 3.05
N VAL A 16 3.05 7.79 3.03
CA VAL A 16 1.61 8.08 3.10
C VAL A 16 0.87 7.43 1.92
N LEU A 17 1.42 7.51 0.71
CA LEU A 17 0.85 6.86 -0.47
C LEU A 17 0.78 5.33 -0.31
N LEU A 18 1.85 4.70 0.20
CA LEU A 18 1.89 3.25 0.42
C LEU A 18 0.89 2.79 1.49
N VAL A 19 0.72 3.57 2.56
CA VAL A 19 -0.28 3.29 3.61
C VAL A 19 -1.70 3.41 3.04
N CYS A 20 -1.99 4.48 2.30
CA CYS A 20 -3.29 4.65 1.64
C CYS A 20 -3.57 3.52 0.63
N LEU A 21 -2.56 3.09 -0.13
CA LEU A 21 -2.67 1.97 -1.07
C LEU A 21 -2.96 0.65 -0.36
N SER A 22 -2.28 0.41 0.77
CA SER A 22 -2.51 -0.77 1.61
C SER A 22 -3.96 -0.83 2.09
N ILE A 23 -4.44 0.28 2.67
CA ILE A 23 -5.82 0.42 3.14
C ILE A 23 -6.80 0.21 1.98
N GLY A 24 -6.59 0.86 0.84
CA GLY A 24 -7.42 0.70 -0.35
C GLY A 24 -7.51 -0.75 -0.85
N ALA A 25 -6.38 -1.46 -0.88
CA ALA A 25 -6.33 -2.86 -1.27
C ALA A 25 -7.11 -3.76 -0.29
N PHE A 26 -7.01 -3.51 1.01
CA PHE A 26 -7.82 -4.21 2.02
C PHE A 26 -9.32 -3.93 1.88
N PHE A 27 -9.71 -2.68 1.59
CA PHE A 27 -11.11 -2.33 1.34
C PHE A 27 -11.66 -3.03 0.10
N ILE A 28 -10.88 -3.07 -0.99
CA ILE A 28 -11.26 -3.75 -2.23
C ILE A 28 -11.40 -5.25 -1.98
N MET A 29 -10.46 -5.88 -1.28
CA MET A 29 -10.56 -7.28 -0.86
C MET A 29 -11.82 -7.56 -0.04
N ALA A 30 -12.18 -6.65 0.89
CA ALA A 30 -13.34 -6.82 1.76
C ALA A 30 -14.68 -6.64 1.02
N THR A 31 -14.71 -5.75 0.03
CA THR A 31 -15.93 -5.34 -0.68
C THR A 31 -16.09 -5.95 -2.08
N LEU A 32 -15.10 -6.72 -2.55
CA LEU A 32 -15.14 -7.37 -3.86
C LEU A 32 -16.39 -8.25 -3.97
N LYS A 33 -17.29 -7.86 -4.87
CA LYS A 33 -18.48 -8.66 -5.18
C LYS A 33 -18.07 -9.75 -6.18
N PRO A 34 -18.57 -10.99 -6.05
CA PRO A 34 -18.40 -12.00 -7.08
C PRO A 34 -18.86 -11.47 -8.43
N GLN A 35 -17.95 -11.36 -9.40
CA GLN A 35 -18.33 -11.20 -10.80
C GLN A 35 -18.41 -12.59 -11.41
N ASP A 36 -19.51 -12.86 -12.10
CA ASP A 36 -19.78 -14.15 -12.76
C ASP A 36 -18.63 -14.48 -13.72
N GLY A 37 -17.85 -15.51 -13.38
CA GLY A 37 -16.78 -16.05 -14.22
C GLY A 37 -15.36 -15.95 -13.65
N ASP A 38 -15.12 -15.13 -12.62
CA ASP A 38 -13.78 -14.97 -12.02
C ASP A 38 -13.71 -15.54 -10.60
N ASN A 39 -12.60 -16.19 -10.28
CA ASN A 39 -12.39 -16.85 -9.00
C ASN A 39 -12.18 -15.79 -7.91
N VAL A 40 -13.27 -15.32 -7.30
CA VAL A 40 -13.31 -14.27 -6.26
C VAL A 40 -12.27 -14.49 -5.16
N THR A 41 -11.99 -15.74 -4.84
CA THR A 41 -10.98 -16.14 -3.85
C THR A 41 -9.56 -15.74 -4.29
N GLU A 42 -9.21 -15.94 -5.55
CA GLU A 42 -7.90 -15.60 -6.13
C GLU A 42 -7.68 -14.08 -6.11
N SER A 43 -8.66 -13.33 -6.60
CA SER A 43 -8.59 -11.86 -6.61
C SER A 43 -8.49 -11.27 -5.19
N ARG A 44 -9.22 -11.83 -4.22
CA ARG A 44 -9.10 -11.40 -2.81
C ARG A 44 -7.71 -11.69 -2.23
N ILE A 45 -7.09 -12.82 -2.57
CA ILE A 45 -5.74 -13.16 -2.11
C ILE A 45 -4.72 -12.19 -2.72
N GLU A 46 -4.85 -11.85 -4.00
CA GLU A 46 -3.99 -10.86 -4.66
C GLU A 46 -4.08 -9.50 -3.97
N PHE A 47 -5.29 -8.96 -3.78
CA PHE A 47 -5.47 -7.67 -3.09
C PHE A 47 -4.95 -7.70 -1.65
N GLY A 48 -5.13 -8.81 -0.93
CA GLY A 48 -4.53 -9.00 0.39
C GLY A 48 -3.00 -8.96 0.36
N PHE A 49 -2.37 -9.65 -0.60
CA PHE A 49 -0.92 -9.66 -0.79
C PHE A 49 -0.38 -8.26 -1.13
N TYR A 50 -1.02 -7.54 -2.05
CA TYR A 50 -0.66 -6.15 -2.38
C TYR A 50 -0.82 -5.22 -1.18
N GLY A 51 -1.87 -5.40 -0.39
CA GLY A 51 -2.10 -4.65 0.85
C GLY A 51 -0.99 -4.84 1.88
N VAL A 52 -0.56 -6.09 2.09
CA VAL A 52 0.54 -6.41 3.02
C VAL A 52 1.89 -5.93 2.50
N ALA A 53 2.16 -6.12 1.20
CA ALA A 53 3.42 -5.71 0.58
C ALA A 53 3.61 -4.18 0.66
N SER A 54 2.57 -3.40 0.34
CA SER A 54 2.61 -1.94 0.44
C SER A 54 2.84 -1.47 1.88
N LEU A 55 2.24 -2.14 2.88
CA LEU A 55 2.50 -1.85 4.29
C LEU A 55 3.96 -2.16 4.69
N ALA A 56 4.52 -3.28 4.22
CA ALA A 56 5.91 -3.64 4.49
C ALA A 56 6.90 -2.63 3.90
N PHE A 57 6.66 -2.15 2.68
CA PHE A 57 7.47 -1.08 2.07
C PHE A 57 7.32 0.24 2.81
N ALA A 58 6.12 0.59 3.28
CA ALA A 58 5.91 1.78 4.10
C ALA A 58 6.71 1.70 5.41
N ALA A 59 6.72 0.54 6.08
CA ALA A 59 7.48 0.31 7.30
C ALA A 59 8.99 0.40 7.07
N LEU A 60 9.50 -0.17 5.98
CA LEU A 60 10.92 -0.08 5.61
C LEU A 60 11.34 1.37 5.33
N LEU A 61 10.53 2.13 4.58
CA LEU A 61 10.80 3.54 4.30
C LEU A 61 10.71 4.39 5.57
N ALA A 62 9.76 4.11 6.46
CA ALA A 62 9.65 4.80 7.74
C ALA A 62 10.86 4.55 8.64
N GLY A 63 11.39 3.33 8.66
CA GLY A 63 12.62 2.98 9.38
C GLY A 63 13.92 3.49 8.75
N ILE A 64 13.86 4.07 7.54
CA ILE A 64 15.00 4.79 6.93
C ILE A 64 14.96 6.28 7.31
N ILE A 65 13.78 6.85 7.56
CA ILE A 65 13.61 8.25 7.97
C ILE A 65 13.97 8.46 9.45
N TYR A 66 13.75 7.46 10.30
CA TYR A 66 14.03 7.47 11.75
C TYR A 66 15.33 6.76 12.09
#